data_AF-A0A2E5JYV0-F1
#
_entry.id   AF-A0A2E5JYV0-F1
#
_cell.length_a   1.000
_cell.length_b   1.000
_cell.length_c   1.000
_cell.angle_alpha   90.00
_cell.angle_beta   90.00
_cell.angle_gamma   90.00
#
_symmetry.space_group_name_H-M   'P 1'
#
loop_
_entity.id
_entity.type
_entity.pdbx_description
1 polymer ?
#
loop_
_entity_poly.entity_id
_entity_poly.type
_entity_poly.pdbx_seq_one_letter_code
_entity_poly.pdbx_strand_id
1 'polypeptide(L)'
;MRNKQISRQERDAQDILHFFLNSSQGNAQLFVKCLPNEIGHWFTKNGGDIKVEQNQHMSSGGFMDLVLYNKRKAIVVELKINHRENPFQYSNYRKHLEEEGYSAKAVGLLANKQVNRGLVDAVSNIVADARISWAWILDEMSKVRTKNEPLKKLREDLKKVYPEVNIGGWISIPYRNPKRSLALLETEKSTFGQFVTDLTEALPTHYEGVPNQAGNAI
;
A
#
# COMPACT_ATOMS: atom_id res chain seq x y z
N MET A 1 -18.03 6.31 -18.52
CA MET A 1 -16.84 6.02 -17.71
C MET A 1 -16.92 6.87 -16.44
N ARG A 2 -17.27 6.29 -15.28
CA ARG A 2 -17.33 7.05 -14.02
C ARG A 2 -15.93 7.12 -13.41
N ASN A 3 -15.39 8.33 -13.33
CA ASN A 3 -14.08 8.63 -12.76
C ASN A 3 -13.94 8.07 -11.33
N LYS A 4 -12.80 7.42 -11.08
CA LYS A 4 -12.30 7.04 -9.75
C LYS A 4 -12.40 8.26 -8.81
N GLN A 5 -13.38 8.30 -7.90
CA GLN A 5 -13.39 9.31 -6.83
C GLN A 5 -12.52 8.79 -5.69
N ILE A 6 -11.20 9.02 -5.81
CA ILE A 6 -10.33 9.09 -4.62
C ILE A 6 -11.01 10.07 -3.65
N SER A 7 -11.15 9.69 -2.38
CA SER A 7 -11.77 10.60 -1.40
C SER A 7 -10.93 11.86 -1.32
N ARG A 8 -11.56 13.02 -1.06
CA ARG A 8 -10.82 14.28 -0.90
C ARG A 8 -9.68 14.14 0.11
N GLN A 9 -9.91 13.41 1.21
CA GLN A 9 -8.91 13.16 2.24
C GLN A 9 -7.73 12.32 1.73
N GLU A 10 -7.97 11.27 0.97
CA GLU A 10 -6.87 10.47 0.40
C GLU A 10 -6.06 11.26 -0.61
N ARG A 11 -6.71 12.11 -1.41
CA ARG A 11 -6.02 13.02 -2.33
C ARG A 11 -5.18 14.04 -1.57
N ASP A 12 -5.75 14.69 -0.56
CA ASP A 12 -5.01 15.68 0.24
C ASP A 12 -3.81 15.03 0.95
N ALA A 13 -3.97 13.80 1.48
CA ALA A 13 -2.87 13.06 2.10
C ALA A 13 -1.80 12.59 1.08
N GLN A 14 -2.22 12.19 -0.12
CA GLN A 14 -1.34 11.88 -1.25
C GLN A 14 -0.49 13.09 -1.62
N ASP A 15 -1.11 14.25 -1.82
CA ASP A 15 -0.45 15.51 -2.18
C ASP A 15 0.56 15.94 -1.10
N ILE A 16 0.16 15.86 0.17
CA ILE A 16 1.03 16.19 1.32
C ILE A 16 2.25 15.26 1.37
N LEU A 17 2.05 13.94 1.23
CA LEU A 17 3.15 12.99 1.24
C LEU A 17 4.05 13.15 0.01
N HIS A 18 3.47 13.31 -1.19
CA HIS A 18 4.22 13.55 -2.43
C HIS A 18 5.10 14.78 -2.32
N PHE A 19 4.55 15.89 -1.81
CA PHE A 19 5.29 17.13 -1.56
C PHE A 19 6.45 16.91 -0.58
N PHE A 20 6.21 16.22 0.54
CA PHE A 20 7.26 15.91 1.51
C PHE A 20 8.38 15.07 0.88
N LEU A 21 8.04 14.01 0.14
CA LEU A 21 9.02 13.11 -0.47
C LEU A 21 9.85 13.82 -1.55
N ASN A 22 9.23 14.70 -2.35
CA ASN A 22 9.93 15.45 -3.40
C ASN A 22 10.67 16.70 -2.89
N SER A 23 10.41 17.16 -1.67
CA SER A 23 11.11 18.33 -1.12
C SER A 23 12.61 18.11 -0.90
N SER A 24 13.08 16.86 -0.75
CA SER A 24 14.50 16.51 -0.81
C SER A 24 14.71 15.00 -0.98
N GLN A 25 15.82 14.60 -1.62
CA GLN A 25 16.24 13.20 -1.70
C GLN A 25 16.38 12.57 -0.30
N GLY A 26 16.82 13.33 0.70
CA GLY A 26 16.94 12.86 2.08
C GLY A 26 15.58 12.50 2.72
N ASN A 27 14.49 13.16 2.35
CA ASN A 27 13.15 12.82 2.82
C ASN A 27 12.62 11.53 2.17
N ALA A 28 12.82 11.37 0.87
CA ALA A 28 12.47 10.13 0.17
C ALA A 28 13.27 8.94 0.72
N GLN A 29 14.58 9.10 0.92
CA GLN A 29 15.44 8.07 1.52
C GLN A 29 15.04 7.73 2.96
N LEU A 30 14.69 8.74 3.77
CA LEU A 30 14.18 8.54 5.13
C LEU A 30 12.92 7.69 5.12
N PHE A 31 11.94 8.03 4.27
CA PHE A 31 10.68 7.30 4.17
C PHE A 31 10.94 5.83 3.80
N VAL A 32 11.73 5.58 2.74
CA VAL A 32 12.03 4.20 2.31
C VAL A 32 12.80 3.42 3.37
N LYS A 33 13.75 4.06 4.07
CA LYS A 33 14.50 3.42 5.16
C LYS A 33 13.60 2.98 6.31
N CYS A 34 12.48 3.67 6.52
CA CYS A 34 11.52 3.35 7.57
C CYS A 34 10.44 2.35 7.13
N LEU A 35 10.38 1.96 5.86
CA LEU A 35 9.56 0.82 5.42
C LEU A 35 10.12 -0.48 6.04
N PRO A 36 9.34 -1.57 6.11
CA PRO A 36 9.83 -2.87 6.56
C PRO A 36 11.16 -3.22 5.88
N ASN A 37 12.12 -3.73 6.65
CA ASN A 37 13.52 -3.87 6.23
C ASN A 37 13.67 -4.60 4.88
N GLU A 38 12.87 -5.65 4.66
CA GLU A 38 12.87 -6.43 3.41
C GLU A 38 12.49 -5.60 2.17
N ILE A 39 11.72 -4.53 2.34
CA ILE A 39 11.32 -3.60 1.29
C ILE A 39 12.31 -2.44 1.20
N GLY A 40 12.58 -1.76 2.30
CA GLY A 40 13.46 -0.59 2.34
C GLY A 40 14.89 -0.91 1.90
N HIS A 41 15.46 -1.99 2.44
CA HIS A 41 16.80 -2.46 2.05
C HIS A 41 16.81 -2.98 0.62
N TRP A 42 15.81 -3.78 0.22
CA TRP A 42 15.70 -4.25 -1.17
C TRP A 42 15.69 -3.07 -2.14
N PHE A 43 14.91 -2.02 -1.88
CA PHE A 43 14.79 -0.88 -2.78
C PHE A 43 16.10 -0.09 -2.90
N THR A 44 16.76 0.16 -1.77
CA THR A 44 17.96 1.01 -1.69
C THR A 44 19.29 0.28 -1.84
N LYS A 45 19.30 -1.06 -1.91
CA LYS A 45 20.53 -1.91 -1.92
C LYS A 45 21.63 -1.44 -2.88
N ASN A 46 21.24 -0.88 -4.04
CA ASN A 46 22.19 -0.47 -5.07
C ASN A 46 22.40 1.05 -5.13
N GLY A 47 21.86 1.80 -4.17
CA GLY A 47 21.85 3.27 -4.16
C GLY A 47 21.17 3.91 -5.37
N GLY A 48 21.23 5.24 -5.43
CA GLY A 48 20.64 6.05 -6.49
C GLY A 48 19.55 6.97 -5.97
N ASP A 49 19.19 7.94 -6.79
CA ASP A 49 18.13 8.89 -6.46
C ASP A 49 16.76 8.22 -6.52
N ILE A 50 15.86 8.69 -5.68
CA ILE A 50 14.47 8.26 -5.64
C ILE A 50 13.64 9.29 -6.40
N LYS A 51 12.98 8.84 -7.47
CA LYS A 51 11.98 9.61 -8.20
C LYS A 51 10.60 9.25 -7.67
N VAL A 52 9.77 10.24 -7.36
CA VAL A 52 8.42 10.01 -6.80
C VAL A 52 7.37 10.59 -7.73
N GLU A 53 6.53 9.72 -8.28
CA GLU A 53 5.42 10.09 -9.13
C GLU A 53 4.08 9.83 -8.44
N GLN A 54 3.08 10.62 -8.80
CA GLN A 54 1.71 10.49 -8.29
C GLN A 54 0.74 10.21 -9.43
N ASN A 55 -0.37 9.53 -9.10
CA ASN A 55 -1.49 9.26 -10.03
C ASN A 55 -1.02 8.62 -11.35
N GLN A 56 -0.14 7.62 -11.25
CA GLN A 56 0.36 6.90 -12.41
C GLN A 56 -0.73 6.00 -13.00
N HIS A 57 -1.00 6.21 -14.28
CA HIS A 57 -2.04 5.47 -15.00
C HIS A 57 -1.60 4.05 -15.33
N MET A 58 -2.48 3.07 -15.11
CA MET A 58 -2.25 1.71 -15.58
C MET A 58 -2.91 1.47 -16.93
N SER A 59 -2.29 0.63 -17.75
CA SER A 59 -2.84 0.18 -19.04
C SER A 59 -4.19 -0.53 -18.91
N SER A 60 -4.42 -1.23 -17.80
CA SER A 60 -5.69 -1.91 -17.48
C SER A 60 -6.83 -0.96 -17.08
N GLY A 61 -6.58 0.35 -17.06
CA GLY A 61 -7.43 1.33 -16.41
C GLY A 61 -7.18 1.38 -14.90
N GLY A 62 -7.41 2.55 -14.31
CA GLY A 62 -7.08 2.84 -12.91
C GLY A 62 -5.76 3.59 -12.74
N PHE A 63 -5.45 3.89 -11.48
CA PHE A 63 -4.32 4.74 -11.10
C PHE A 63 -3.65 4.17 -9.87
N MET A 64 -2.32 4.21 -9.85
CA MET A 64 -1.48 4.02 -8.67
C MET A 64 -1.33 5.35 -7.95
N ASP A 65 -1.53 5.36 -6.63
CA ASP A 65 -1.53 6.62 -5.87
C ASP A 65 -0.14 7.25 -5.86
N LEU A 66 0.87 6.61 -5.28
CA LEU A 66 2.26 7.05 -5.35
C LEU A 66 3.16 5.92 -5.83
N VAL A 67 4.10 6.24 -6.72
CA VAL A 67 5.13 5.31 -7.19
C VAL A 67 6.50 5.91 -6.95
N LEU A 68 7.31 5.19 -6.19
CA LEU A 68 8.71 5.52 -5.93
C LEU A 68 9.56 4.65 -6.86
N TYR A 69 10.39 5.28 -7.69
CA TYR A 69 11.32 4.61 -8.58
C TYR A 69 12.77 4.77 -8.09
N ASN A 70 13.54 3.70 -8.18
CA ASN A 70 14.97 3.70 -7.98
C ASN A 70 15.61 2.68 -8.94
N LYS A 71 16.27 3.18 -9.99
CA LYS A 71 16.83 2.35 -11.06
C LYS A 71 15.74 1.41 -11.64
N ARG A 72 15.95 0.09 -11.58
CA ARG A 72 14.98 -0.93 -12.03
C ARG A 72 14.05 -1.43 -10.91
N LYS A 73 13.86 -0.65 -9.86
CA LYS A 73 12.94 -1.00 -8.75
C LYS A 73 11.85 0.05 -8.63
N ALA A 74 10.66 -0.42 -8.32
CA ALA A 74 9.50 0.42 -8.06
C ALA A 74 8.80 -0.02 -6.77
N ILE A 75 8.38 0.94 -5.96
CA ILE A 75 7.45 0.73 -4.84
C ILE A 75 6.19 1.53 -5.13
N VAL A 76 5.06 0.84 -5.16
CA VAL A 76 3.76 1.51 -5.11
C VAL A 76 3.36 1.68 -3.66
N VAL A 77 3.00 2.90 -3.27
CA VAL A 77 2.39 3.22 -1.99
C VAL A 77 0.93 3.54 -2.27
N GLU A 78 0.04 2.63 -1.90
CA GLU A 78 -1.42 2.83 -1.98
C GLU A 78 -1.90 3.43 -0.67
N LEU A 79 -2.61 4.55 -0.74
CA LEU A 79 -3.07 5.27 0.43
C LEU A 79 -4.52 4.86 0.72
N LYS A 80 -4.80 4.48 1.96
CA LYS A 80 -6.17 4.19 2.42
C LYS A 80 -6.44 4.94 3.70
N ILE A 81 -7.39 5.86 3.66
CA ILE A 81 -7.85 6.55 4.87
C ILE A 81 -9.21 6.01 5.27
N ASN A 82 -10.20 6.21 4.38
CA ASN A 82 -11.58 5.85 4.64
C ASN A 82 -12.14 4.81 3.66
N HIS A 83 -11.38 4.46 2.63
CA HIS A 83 -11.80 3.45 1.66
C HIS A 83 -11.36 2.04 2.03
N ARG A 84 -12.20 1.08 1.66
CA ARG A 84 -11.87 -0.35 1.76
C ARG A 84 -10.70 -0.68 0.84
N GLU A 85 -9.78 -1.50 1.34
CA GLU A 85 -8.74 -2.11 0.52
C GLU A 85 -9.35 -3.11 -0.46
N ASN A 86 -8.94 -3.02 -1.73
CA ASN A 86 -9.12 -4.12 -2.69
C ASN A 86 -7.77 -4.85 -2.83
N PRO A 87 -7.65 -6.10 -2.33
CA PRO A 87 -6.40 -6.84 -2.34
C PRO A 87 -5.79 -7.01 -3.73
N PHE A 88 -6.63 -7.18 -4.75
CA PHE A 88 -6.17 -7.44 -6.12
C PHE A 88 -5.48 -6.23 -6.76
N GLN A 89 -5.67 -5.02 -6.21
CA GLN A 89 -4.96 -3.82 -6.66
C GLN A 89 -3.44 -3.99 -6.54
N TYR A 90 -2.97 -4.49 -5.39
CA TYR A 90 -1.54 -4.66 -5.14
C TYR A 90 -0.87 -5.59 -6.16
N SER A 91 -1.56 -6.66 -6.55
CA SER A 91 -1.07 -7.56 -7.59
C SER A 91 -1.04 -6.92 -8.96
N ASN A 92 -2.10 -6.18 -9.32
CA ASN A 92 -2.19 -5.49 -10.61
C ASN A 92 -1.12 -4.40 -10.75
N TYR A 93 -0.82 -3.67 -9.68
CA TYR A 93 0.25 -2.68 -9.63
C TYR A 93 1.61 -3.28 -9.95
N ARG A 94 1.94 -4.40 -9.31
CA ARG A 94 3.20 -5.10 -9.57
C ARG A 94 3.29 -5.59 -10.99
N LYS A 95 2.25 -6.29 -11.47
CA LYS A 95 2.21 -6.82 -12.84
C LYS A 95 2.44 -5.72 -13.86
N HIS A 96 1.76 -4.59 -13.72
CA HIS A 96 1.91 -3.46 -14.62
C HIS A 96 3.35 -2.90 -14.62
N LEU A 97 3.94 -2.68 -13.45
CA LEU A 97 5.32 -2.19 -13.35
C LEU A 97 6.37 -3.22 -13.83
N GLU A 98 6.09 -4.52 -13.66
CA GLU A 98 6.92 -5.62 -14.17
C GLU A 98 6.88 -5.69 -15.69
N GLU A 99 5.71 -5.46 -16.31
CA GLU A 99 5.56 -5.31 -17.76
C GLU A 99 6.36 -4.10 -18.29
N GLU A 100 6.53 -3.05 -17.48
CA GLU A 100 7.40 -1.91 -17.79
C GLU A 100 8.89 -2.15 -17.48
N GLY A 101 9.25 -3.34 -16.99
CA GLY A 101 10.63 -3.77 -16.75
C GLY A 101 11.18 -3.43 -15.36
N TYR A 102 10.33 -3.05 -14.41
CA TYR A 102 10.71 -2.85 -13.02
C TYR A 102 10.53 -4.12 -12.18
N SER A 103 11.41 -4.35 -11.21
CA SER A 103 11.11 -5.22 -10.08
C SER A 103 10.25 -4.44 -9.09
N ALA A 104 9.01 -4.86 -8.86
CA ALA A 104 8.01 -4.06 -8.17
C ALA A 104 7.61 -4.64 -6.80
N LYS A 105 7.29 -3.75 -5.86
CA LYS A 105 6.63 -4.07 -4.59
C LYS A 105 5.45 -3.14 -4.35
N ALA A 106 4.46 -3.60 -3.62
CA ALA A 106 3.29 -2.79 -3.29
C ALA A 106 3.06 -2.73 -1.77
N VAL A 107 2.97 -1.51 -1.24
CA VAL A 107 2.77 -1.21 0.18
C VAL A 107 1.46 -0.48 0.38
N GLY A 108 0.60 -1.00 1.26
CA GLY A 108 -0.59 -0.30 1.73
C GLY A 108 -0.24 0.60 2.93
N LEU A 109 -0.52 1.90 2.81
CA LEU A 109 -0.37 2.88 3.88
C LEU A 109 -1.74 3.29 4.42
N LEU A 110 -2.08 2.76 5.59
CA LEU A 110 -3.44 2.71 6.12
C LEU A 110 -3.61 3.70 7.28
N ALA A 111 -4.70 4.48 7.30
CA ALA A 111 -5.03 5.35 8.43
C ALA A 111 -5.39 4.54 9.66
N ASN A 112 -6.33 3.61 9.46
CA ASN A 112 -6.77 2.66 10.45
C ASN A 112 -6.65 1.25 9.89
N LYS A 113 -6.58 0.26 10.79
CA LYS A 113 -7.10 -1.06 10.45
C LYS A 113 -8.60 -0.91 10.29
N GLN A 114 -9.08 -0.39 9.16
CA GLN A 114 -10.44 -0.70 8.77
C GLN A 114 -10.46 -2.21 8.74
N VAL A 115 -11.11 -2.80 9.75
CA VAL A 115 -11.19 -4.24 9.92
C VAL A 115 -12.08 -4.70 8.78
N ASN A 116 -11.48 -4.90 7.60
CA ASN A 116 -11.96 -5.89 6.68
C ASN A 116 -12.03 -7.17 7.52
N ARG A 117 -13.23 -7.56 7.96
CA ARG A 117 -13.39 -8.80 8.71
C ARG A 117 -13.38 -9.94 7.69
N GLY A 118 -12.66 -11.01 8.01
CA GLY A 118 -12.64 -12.22 7.18
C GLY A 118 -11.67 -12.18 6.01
N LEU A 119 -12.11 -12.72 4.87
CA LEU A 119 -11.25 -13.12 3.75
C LEU A 119 -10.46 -11.98 3.11
N VAL A 120 -11.03 -10.77 2.99
CA VAL A 120 -10.38 -9.62 2.35
C VAL A 120 -9.10 -9.20 3.09
N ASP A 121 -9.09 -9.24 4.43
CA ASP A 121 -7.90 -8.91 5.22
C ASP A 121 -6.83 -9.99 5.13
N ALA A 122 -7.24 -11.26 5.10
CA ALA A 122 -6.35 -12.40 4.89
C ALA A 122 -5.68 -12.35 3.51
N VAL A 123 -6.46 -12.10 2.45
CA VAL A 123 -5.93 -11.98 1.08
C VAL A 123 -5.04 -10.74 0.96
N SER A 124 -5.45 -9.58 1.49
CA SER A 124 -4.61 -8.36 1.49
C SER A 124 -3.26 -8.58 2.17
N ASN A 125 -3.21 -9.35 3.26
CA ASN A 125 -1.97 -9.73 3.94
C ASN A 125 -1.08 -10.69 3.12
N ILE A 126 -1.66 -11.43 2.17
CA ILE A 126 -0.91 -12.34 1.29
C ILE A 126 -0.37 -11.59 0.06
N VAL A 127 -1.17 -10.70 -0.52
CA VAL A 127 -0.87 -10.08 -1.82
C VAL A 127 -0.09 -8.78 -1.70
N ALA A 128 -0.25 -8.01 -0.62
CA ALA A 128 0.58 -6.83 -0.38
C ALA A 128 1.97 -7.26 0.12
N ASP A 129 3.03 -6.55 -0.30
CA ASP A 129 4.37 -6.77 0.25
C ASP A 129 4.47 -6.26 1.70
N ALA A 130 3.73 -5.20 2.03
CA ALA A 130 3.50 -4.76 3.40
C ALA A 130 2.22 -3.96 3.54
N ARG A 131 1.63 -4.02 4.74
CA ARG A 131 0.57 -3.12 5.21
C ARG A 131 1.06 -2.43 6.47
N ILE A 132 1.13 -1.11 6.44
CA ILE A 132 1.67 -0.29 7.53
C ILE A 132 0.71 0.86 7.82
N SER A 133 0.69 1.33 9.07
CA SER A 133 -0.14 2.48 9.43
C SER A 133 0.61 3.80 9.23
N TRP A 134 -0.13 4.88 8.97
CA TRP A 134 0.41 6.24 8.96
C TRP A 134 1.11 6.58 10.28
N ALA A 135 0.48 6.22 11.42
CA ALA A 135 1.06 6.46 12.73
C ALA A 135 2.42 5.75 12.90
N TRP A 136 2.52 4.50 12.46
CA TRP A 136 3.77 3.73 12.55
C TRP A 136 4.89 4.32 11.70
N ILE A 137 4.65 4.61 10.42
CA ILE A 137 5.72 5.13 9.55
C ILE A 137 6.19 6.51 10.01
N LEU A 138 5.28 7.36 10.49
CA LEU A 138 5.63 8.66 11.05
C LEU A 138 6.45 8.53 12.33
N ASP A 139 6.16 7.54 13.17
CA ASP A 139 6.94 7.23 14.38
C ASP A 139 8.35 6.74 14.05
N GLU A 140 8.48 5.79 13.12
CA GLU A 140 9.79 5.29 12.66
C GLU A 140 10.65 6.41 12.05
N MET A 141 10.06 7.27 11.20
CA MET A 141 10.78 8.42 10.66
C MET A 141 11.26 9.40 11.75
N SER A 142 10.50 9.55 12.84
CA SER A 142 10.90 10.41 13.97
C SER A 142 12.01 9.81 14.82
N LYS A 143 12.10 8.48 14.94
CA LYS A 143 13.22 7.81 15.62
C LYS A 143 14.54 8.02 14.88
N VAL A 144 14.50 7.99 13.54
CA VAL A 144 15.69 8.15 12.70
C VAL A 144 16.14 9.61 12.63
N ARG A 145 15.23 10.58 12.74
CA ARG A 145 15.53 12.01 12.63
C ARG A 145 15.07 12.77 13.87
N THR A 146 16.00 13.01 14.79
CA THR A 146 15.75 13.62 16.11
C THR A 146 15.41 15.12 16.08
N LYS A 147 15.71 15.83 14.99
CA LYS A 147 15.31 17.23 14.78
C LYS A 147 15.00 17.48 13.31
N ASN A 148 13.74 17.71 12.97
CA ASN A 148 13.39 18.24 11.64
C ASN A 148 12.00 18.89 11.62
N GLU A 149 11.98 20.19 11.36
CA GLU A 149 10.77 20.95 11.03
C GLU A 149 9.97 20.34 9.86
N PRO A 150 10.58 19.78 8.79
CA PRO A 150 9.81 19.15 7.71
C PRO A 150 8.95 17.95 8.15
N LEU A 151 9.44 17.12 9.08
CA LEU A 151 8.68 15.97 9.58
C LEU A 151 7.60 16.41 10.57
N LYS A 152 7.88 17.45 11.37
CA LYS A 152 6.87 18.09 12.23
C LYS A 152 5.74 18.68 11.38
N LYS A 153 6.09 19.42 10.33
CA LYS A 153 5.13 19.99 9.37
C LYS A 153 4.31 18.91 8.66
N LEU A 154 4.95 17.83 8.19
CA LEU A 154 4.24 16.69 7.61
C LEU A 154 3.17 16.15 8.56
N ARG A 155 3.51 15.94 9.83
CA ARG A 155 2.56 15.47 10.86
C ARG A 155 1.41 16.47 11.07
N GLU A 156 1.72 17.77 11.15
CA GLU A 156 0.73 18.82 11.33
C GLU A 156 -0.23 18.94 10.14
N ASP A 157 0.28 18.85 8.91
CA ASP A 157 -0.53 18.90 7.70
C ASP A 157 -1.41 17.65 7.55
N LEU A 158 -0.88 16.45 7.83
CA LEU A 158 -1.67 15.22 7.84
C LEU A 158 -2.77 15.23 8.91
N LYS A 159 -2.52 15.81 10.08
CA LYS A 159 -3.54 15.96 11.15
C LYS A 159 -4.73 16.82 10.73
N LYS A 160 -4.56 17.76 9.80
CA LYS A 160 -5.67 18.55 9.26
C LYS A 160 -6.59 17.70 8.37
N VAL A 161 -6.02 16.72 7.68
CA VAL A 161 -6.74 15.82 6.76
C VAL A 161 -7.42 14.68 7.51
N TYR A 162 -6.71 14.11 8.49
CA TYR A 162 -7.17 13.00 9.31
C TYR A 162 -6.77 13.24 10.78
N PRO A 163 -7.65 13.85 11.61
CA PRO A 163 -7.32 14.22 12.99
C PRO A 163 -6.98 13.05 13.92
N GLU A 164 -7.45 11.85 13.58
CA GLU A 164 -7.21 10.59 14.28
C GLU A 164 -5.81 9.99 14.02
N VAL A 165 -4.91 10.67 13.31
CA VAL A 165 -3.46 10.32 13.23
C VAL A 165 -2.76 10.31 14.62
N ASN A 166 -3.49 10.50 15.73
CA ASN A 166 -2.98 10.37 17.08
C ASN A 166 -2.67 8.92 17.46
N ILE A 167 -1.40 8.57 17.24
CA ILE A 167 -0.50 7.70 18.02
C ILE A 167 -1.20 6.74 19.01
N GLY A 168 -1.47 5.56 18.48
CA GLY A 168 -1.71 4.29 19.16
C GLY A 168 -1.44 3.17 18.14
N GLY A 169 -0.23 3.17 17.58
CA GLY A 169 0.07 2.54 16.30
C GLY A 169 0.10 1.02 16.36
N TRP A 170 -0.81 0.38 15.63
CA TRP A 170 -0.60 -1.01 15.19
C TRP A 170 0.71 -1.10 14.41
N ILE A 171 1.56 -2.03 14.84
CA ILE A 171 2.79 -2.41 14.15
C ILE A 171 2.37 -3.19 12.90
N SER A 172 3.13 -3.00 11.82
CA SER A 172 3.16 -3.89 10.66
C SER A 172 2.95 -5.35 11.08
N ILE A 173 2.17 -6.10 10.32
CA ILE A 173 2.35 -7.56 10.28
C ILE A 173 3.42 -7.76 9.20
N PRO A 174 4.72 -7.84 9.55
CA PRO A 174 5.73 -8.16 8.56
C PRO A 174 5.39 -9.54 8.01
N TYR A 175 5.21 -9.57 6.70
CA TYR A 175 5.00 -10.79 5.97
C TYR A 175 6.23 -11.69 6.12
N ARG A 176 6.09 -12.81 6.85
CA ARG A 176 7.05 -13.90 6.76
C ARG A 176 6.72 -14.70 5.50
N ASN A 177 7.53 -14.48 4.46
CA ASN A 177 7.76 -15.35 3.30
C ASN A 177 6.78 -16.54 3.12
N PRO A 178 5.92 -16.54 2.09
CA PRO A 178 4.88 -17.54 1.85
C PRO A 178 5.45 -18.77 1.17
N LYS A 179 6.77 -18.86 0.94
CA LYS A 179 7.35 -20.05 0.31
C LYS A 179 7.00 -21.33 1.07
N ARG A 180 6.56 -21.23 2.33
CA ARG A 180 5.85 -22.30 3.04
C ARG A 180 4.33 -22.27 2.87
N SER A 181 3.65 -21.13 2.90
CA SER A 181 2.18 -21.05 2.87
C SER A 181 1.56 -21.27 1.48
N LEU A 182 2.17 -20.79 0.40
CA LEU A 182 1.75 -21.10 -0.98
C LEU A 182 2.17 -22.53 -1.36
N ALA A 183 3.33 -22.99 -0.91
CA ALA A 183 3.73 -24.39 -1.10
C ALA A 183 2.82 -25.35 -0.31
N LEU A 184 2.35 -24.99 0.90
CA LEU A 184 1.35 -25.74 1.67
C LEU A 184 -0.01 -25.78 0.96
N LEU A 185 -0.43 -24.66 0.35
CA LEU A 185 -1.62 -24.61 -0.50
C LEU A 185 -1.44 -25.48 -1.76
N GLU A 186 -0.27 -25.50 -2.40
CA GLU A 186 0.01 -26.36 -3.56
C GLU A 186 0.14 -27.86 -3.21
N THR A 187 0.61 -28.22 -2.01
CA THR A 187 0.83 -29.62 -1.61
C THR A 187 -0.41 -30.34 -1.11
N GLU A 188 -1.38 -29.61 -0.55
CA GLU A 188 -2.64 -30.20 -0.09
C GLU A 188 -3.78 -29.75 -1.01
N LYS A 189 -4.05 -30.55 -2.06
CA LYS A 189 -5.14 -30.31 -3.01
C LYS A 189 -6.49 -30.06 -2.32
N SER A 190 -6.72 -30.66 -1.15
CA SER A 190 -7.91 -30.41 -0.33
C SER A 190 -7.97 -29.01 0.26
N THR A 191 -6.82 -28.43 0.62
CA THR A 191 -6.72 -27.14 1.34
C THR A 191 -6.72 -25.97 0.36
N PHE A 192 -6.18 -26.15 -0.85
CA PHE A 192 -6.38 -25.20 -1.96
C PHE A 192 -7.78 -25.31 -2.56
N GLY A 193 -8.32 -26.53 -2.71
CA GLY A 193 -9.70 -26.75 -3.10
C GLY A 193 -10.67 -26.09 -2.12
N GLN A 194 -10.47 -26.30 -0.81
CA GLN A 194 -11.26 -25.64 0.24
C GLN A 194 -11.03 -24.12 0.26
N PHE A 195 -9.81 -23.62 0.07
CA PHE A 195 -9.54 -22.19 -0.04
C PHE A 195 -10.25 -21.55 -1.24
N VAL A 196 -10.22 -22.20 -2.41
CA VAL A 196 -10.91 -21.75 -3.62
C VAL A 196 -12.42 -21.88 -3.46
N THR A 197 -12.92 -22.95 -2.87
CA THR A 197 -14.35 -23.13 -2.54
C THR A 197 -14.82 -22.10 -1.52
N ASP A 198 -14.10 -21.89 -0.42
CA ASP A 198 -14.39 -20.87 0.58
C ASP A 198 -14.31 -19.46 -0.03
N LEU A 199 -13.36 -19.21 -0.93
CA LEU A 199 -13.28 -17.98 -1.72
C LEU A 199 -14.48 -17.84 -2.67
N THR A 200 -14.90 -18.91 -3.34
CA THR A 200 -15.99 -18.91 -4.34
C THR A 200 -17.38 -18.93 -3.69
N GLU A 201 -17.53 -19.48 -2.48
CA GLU A 201 -18.76 -19.47 -1.67
C GLU A 201 -18.88 -18.18 -0.84
N ALA A 202 -17.77 -17.63 -0.36
CA ALA A 202 -17.74 -16.31 0.29
C ALA A 202 -17.81 -15.14 -0.71
N LEU A 203 -17.61 -15.41 -2.00
CA LEU A 203 -18.07 -14.57 -3.11
C LEU A 203 -19.50 -15.00 -3.42
N PRO A 204 -20.56 -14.42 -2.82
CA PRO A 204 -21.89 -14.92 -3.08
C PRO A 204 -22.21 -14.76 -4.56
N THR A 205 -23.06 -15.65 -5.04
CA THR A 205 -23.91 -15.62 -6.23
C THR A 205 -24.78 -14.36 -6.40
N HIS A 206 -24.27 -13.20 -5.97
CA HIS A 206 -24.80 -11.85 -6.10
C HIS A 206 -23.85 -10.93 -6.91
N TYR A 207 -22.93 -11.49 -7.72
CA TYR A 207 -22.12 -10.72 -8.66
C TYR A 207 -22.88 -10.34 -9.94
N GLU A 208 -24.08 -9.78 -9.79
CA GLU A 208 -24.49 -8.67 -10.64
C GLU A 208 -24.10 -7.39 -9.88
N GLY A 209 -23.01 -6.75 -10.33
CA GLY A 209 -22.49 -5.54 -9.71
C GLY A 209 -21.29 -5.76 -8.80
N VAL A 210 -20.12 -5.94 -9.42
CA VAL A 210 -18.84 -5.57 -8.77
C VAL A 210 -18.95 -4.09 -8.42
N PRO A 211 -18.95 -3.68 -7.14
CA PRO A 211 -19.00 -2.28 -6.85
C PRO A 211 -17.71 -1.63 -7.29
N ASN A 212 -17.79 -0.48 -7.95
CA ASN A 212 -16.59 0.34 -8.17
C ASN A 212 -15.94 0.71 -6.83
N GLN A 213 -14.74 1.29 -6.86
CA GLN A 213 -14.02 1.68 -5.63
C GLN A 213 -14.83 2.56 -4.64
N ALA A 214 -15.95 3.16 -5.06
CA ALA A 214 -16.84 3.94 -4.21
C ALA A 214 -17.99 3.11 -3.60
N GLY A 215 -18.02 1.78 -3.76
CA GLY A 215 -19.05 0.92 -3.22
C GLY A 215 -20.36 0.88 -4.03
N ASN A 216 -20.37 1.41 -5.26
CA ASN A 216 -21.56 1.36 -6.13
C ASN A 216 -21.53 0.16 -7.05
N ALA A 217 -22.55 -0.70 -7.00
CA ALA A 217 -22.77 -1.78 -7.97
C ALA A 217 -22.71 -1.25 -9.42
N ILE A 218 -22.04 -2.00 -10.31
CA ILE A 218 -22.04 -1.78 -11.77
C ILE A 218 -23.23 -2.50 -12.38
#